data_AF-A0AAW8EQH6-F1
#
_entry.id   AF-A0AAW8EQH6-F1
#
_cell.length_a   1.000
_cell.length_b   1.000
_cell.length_c   1.000
_cell.angle_alpha   90.00
_cell.angle_beta   90.00
_cell.angle_gamma   90.00
#
_symmetry.space_group_name_H-M   'P 1'
#
loop_
_entity.id
_entity.type
_entity.pdbx_description
1 polymer ?
#
loop_
_entity_poly.entity_id
_entity_poly.type
_entity_poly.pdbx_seq_one_letter_code
_entity_poly.pdbx_strand_id
1 'polypeptide(L)'
;MARLGSPPGFAHFVSLRHLPARGRYLRPAEAGSAASPEQAVAAAGGVRALLRLEGAVVLGAALAAYAQFGAGWGVFALWLLVPDLSLLGYLAGPRTGAALYNAAHSYVGPVLLLALGVLAAMPWAVAGSLIWLAHIGVDRALGYGLKYAAGFAATHLGRIGRADPW
;
A
#
# COMPACT_ATOMS: atom_id res chain seq x y z
N MET A 1 74.26 33.43 10.21
CA MET A 1 74.32 34.90 10.14
C MET A 1 73.05 35.41 9.45
N ALA A 2 72.30 36.26 10.14
CA ALA A 2 70.96 36.71 9.81
C ALA A 2 70.92 37.99 8.94
N ARG A 3 69.86 38.16 8.16
CA ARG A 3 69.24 39.44 7.70
C ARG A 3 67.72 39.18 7.76
N LEU A 4 66.87 39.74 8.64
CA LEU A 4 66.38 41.13 8.82
C LEU A 4 65.98 41.77 7.47
N GLY A 5 64.74 42.21 7.18
CA GLY A 5 63.53 42.41 7.98
C GLY A 5 62.27 42.71 7.12
N SER A 6 61.14 42.84 7.83
CA SER A 6 59.69 42.83 7.52
C SER A 6 59.06 43.96 6.63
N PRO A 7 57.77 43.81 6.20
CA PRO A 7 56.99 44.73 5.34
C PRO A 7 56.28 45.87 6.13
N PRO A 8 55.56 46.85 5.51
CA PRO A 8 54.06 46.82 5.50
C PRO A 8 53.31 47.72 4.45
N GLY A 9 51.96 47.62 4.43
CA GLY A 9 51.02 48.70 4.05
C GLY A 9 50.24 48.47 2.73
N PHE A 10 48.93 48.68 2.58
CA PHE A 10 47.92 49.40 3.37
C PHE A 10 46.51 48.89 2.96
N ALA A 11 45.55 48.94 3.89
CA ALA A 11 44.14 48.67 3.67
C ALA A 11 43.31 49.96 3.45
N HIS A 12 42.06 49.76 2.99
CA HIS A 12 40.89 50.65 2.95
C HIS A 12 40.72 51.61 1.77
N PHE A 13 39.57 51.53 1.06
CA PHE A 13 38.48 52.51 1.16
C PHE A 13 37.17 52.09 0.41
N VAL A 14 36.08 51.91 1.18
CA VAL A 14 34.68 52.40 1.01
C VAL A 14 33.94 52.26 -0.34
N SER A 15 32.75 51.63 -0.31
CA SER A 15 31.48 52.37 -0.44
C SER A 15 30.24 51.53 -0.09
N LEU A 16 29.46 52.05 0.85
CA LEU A 16 28.12 51.61 1.25
C LEU A 16 27.06 52.25 0.34
N ARG A 17 25.89 51.61 0.35
CA ARG A 17 24.53 52.11 0.03
C ARG A 17 24.08 51.89 -1.43
N HIS A 18 23.11 50.98 -1.61
CA HIS A 18 21.68 51.35 -1.73
C HIS A 18 20.80 50.11 -2.02
N LEU A 19 19.84 49.83 -1.14
CA LEU A 19 18.65 48.99 -1.40
C LEU A 19 17.46 49.93 -1.59
N PRO A 20 16.70 49.79 -2.69
CA PRO A 20 15.23 49.67 -2.62
C PRO A 20 14.72 48.71 -3.73
N ALA A 21 13.50 48.20 -3.82
CA ALA A 21 12.29 48.15 -3.03
C ALA A 21 11.41 47.01 -3.60
N ARG A 22 10.45 46.55 -2.79
CA ARG A 22 9.39 45.56 -3.08
C ARG A 22 8.82 45.60 -4.50
N GLY A 23 8.99 44.53 -5.26
CA GLY A 23 8.15 44.18 -6.40
C GLY A 23 6.89 43.45 -5.93
N ARG A 24 5.73 44.11 -6.01
CA ARG A 24 4.42 43.49 -5.84
C ARG A 24 4.18 42.54 -7.02
N TYR A 25 4.02 41.25 -6.74
CA TYR A 25 3.44 40.33 -7.71
C TYR A 25 1.96 40.68 -7.90
N LEU A 26 1.64 41.26 -9.04
CA LEU A 26 0.28 41.34 -9.56
C LEU A 26 0.02 40.07 -10.40
N ARG A 27 -1.00 39.31 -10.02
CA ARG A 27 -1.86 38.53 -10.92
C ARG A 27 -3.29 38.85 -10.49
N PRO A 28 -4.29 38.95 -11.39
CA PRO A 28 -4.66 37.82 -12.26
C PRO A 28 -5.32 38.18 -13.61
N ALA A 29 -5.37 37.21 -14.54
CA ALA A 29 -6.57 36.86 -15.32
C ALA A 29 -6.25 35.77 -16.38
N GLU A 30 -7.04 34.70 -16.31
CA GLU A 30 -7.45 33.78 -17.39
C GLU A 30 -6.43 32.89 -18.11
N ALA A 31 -6.38 31.64 -17.64
CA ALA A 31 -6.23 30.47 -18.51
C ALA A 31 -7.19 29.38 -18.01
N GLY A 32 -7.91 28.77 -18.95
CA GLY A 32 -9.10 27.95 -18.71
C GLY A 32 -8.90 26.71 -17.83
N SER A 33 -10.05 26.22 -17.35
CA SER A 33 -10.32 25.00 -16.58
C SER A 33 -9.44 23.79 -16.93
N ALA A 34 -8.27 23.69 -16.29
CA ALA A 34 -7.66 22.41 -15.99
C ALA A 34 -8.22 21.97 -14.64
N ALA A 35 -8.83 20.77 -14.58
CA ALA A 35 -9.24 20.18 -13.31
C ALA A 35 -8.07 20.24 -12.32
N SER A 36 -8.33 20.71 -11.11
CA SER A 36 -7.26 20.86 -10.13
C SER A 36 -6.64 19.50 -9.82
N PRO A 37 -5.33 19.41 -9.50
CA PRO A 37 -4.71 18.18 -8.99
C PRO A 37 -5.51 17.54 -7.84
N GLU A 38 -6.26 18.37 -7.12
CA GLU A 38 -7.20 18.05 -6.05
C GLU A 38 -8.42 17.22 -6.50
N GLN A 39 -8.97 17.48 -7.70
CA GLN A 39 -10.04 16.67 -8.30
C GLN A 39 -9.50 15.35 -8.87
N ALA A 40 -8.22 15.31 -9.24
CA ALA A 40 -7.56 14.08 -9.69
C ALA A 40 -7.23 13.10 -8.53
N VAL A 41 -7.00 13.62 -7.32
CA VAL A 41 -6.72 12.84 -6.10
C VAL A 41 -8.02 12.43 -5.37
N ALA A 42 -9.07 13.26 -5.41
CA ALA A 42 -10.40 12.86 -4.90
C ALA A 42 -10.97 11.61 -5.62
N ALA A 43 -10.58 11.38 -6.88
CA ALA A 43 -10.90 10.18 -7.64
C ALA A 43 -10.04 8.94 -7.26
N ALA A 44 -8.88 9.13 -6.61
CA ALA A 44 -8.01 8.03 -6.16
C ALA A 44 -8.65 7.19 -5.04
N GLY A 45 -9.52 7.81 -4.23
CA GLY A 45 -10.35 7.10 -3.24
C GLY A 45 -11.41 6.18 -3.87
N GLY A 46 -11.90 6.51 -5.07
CA GLY A 46 -12.94 5.74 -5.77
C GLY A 46 -12.47 4.32 -6.12
N VAL A 47 -11.26 4.19 -6.66
CA VAL A 47 -10.65 2.89 -6.99
C VAL A 47 -10.40 2.08 -5.71
N ARG A 48 -9.92 2.72 -4.64
CA ARG A 48 -9.73 2.03 -3.35
C ARG A 48 -11.06 1.51 -2.80
N ALA A 49 -12.11 2.32 -2.83
CA ALA A 49 -13.45 1.92 -2.40
C ALA A 49 -13.99 0.74 -3.24
N LEU A 50 -13.79 0.79 -4.56
CA LEU A 50 -14.15 -0.30 -5.46
C LEU A 50 -13.41 -1.60 -5.10
N LEU A 51 -12.09 -1.56 -4.92
CA LEU A 51 -11.31 -2.74 -4.55
C LEU A 51 -11.70 -3.32 -3.18
N ARG A 52 -12.10 -2.46 -2.22
CA ARG A 52 -12.65 -2.91 -0.94
C ARG A 52 -14.02 -3.58 -1.12
N LEU A 53 -14.86 -3.02 -1.99
CA LEU A 53 -16.16 -3.60 -2.33
C LEU A 53 -15.99 -4.95 -3.04
N GLU A 54 -15.06 -5.07 -3.97
CA GLU A 54 -14.69 -6.35 -4.60
C GLU A 54 -14.27 -7.38 -3.54
N GLY A 55 -13.44 -6.98 -2.58
CA GLY A 55 -13.10 -7.79 -1.42
C GLY A 55 -14.32 -8.27 -0.62
N ALA A 56 -15.24 -7.36 -0.33
CA ALA A 56 -16.49 -7.66 0.39
C ALA A 56 -17.41 -8.61 -0.41
N VAL A 57 -17.46 -8.46 -1.74
CA VAL A 57 -18.22 -9.36 -2.62
C VAL A 57 -17.59 -10.76 -2.63
N VAL A 58 -16.26 -10.86 -2.73
CA VAL A 58 -15.54 -12.14 -2.64
C VAL A 58 -15.78 -12.80 -1.29
N LEU A 59 -15.72 -12.04 -0.19
CA LEU A 59 -16.04 -12.54 1.15
C LEU A 59 -17.48 -13.09 1.20
N GLY A 60 -18.46 -12.32 0.74
CA GLY A 60 -19.86 -12.74 0.73
C GLY A 60 -20.10 -14.01 -0.09
N ALA A 61 -19.51 -14.07 -1.29
CA ALA A 61 -19.59 -15.24 -2.16
C ALA A 61 -18.92 -16.47 -1.53
N ALA A 62 -17.73 -16.31 -0.94
CA ALA A 62 -17.01 -17.39 -0.27
C ALA A 62 -17.79 -17.92 0.95
N LEU A 63 -18.39 -17.05 1.77
CA LEU A 63 -19.22 -17.45 2.91
C LEU A 63 -20.49 -18.18 2.46
N ALA A 64 -21.18 -17.68 1.44
CA ALA A 64 -22.38 -18.31 0.89
C ALA A 64 -22.09 -19.70 0.28
N ALA A 65 -20.95 -19.84 -0.40
CA ALA A 65 -20.49 -21.13 -0.91
C ALA A 65 -20.05 -22.06 0.24
N TYR A 66 -19.34 -21.54 1.25
CA TYR A 66 -18.88 -22.35 2.39
C TYR A 66 -20.04 -22.87 3.22
N ALA A 67 -21.14 -22.12 3.34
CA ALA A 67 -22.35 -22.61 3.99
C ALA A 67 -22.95 -23.87 3.32
N GLN A 68 -22.68 -24.08 2.03
CA GLN A 68 -23.16 -25.23 1.24
C GLN A 68 -22.13 -26.36 1.12
N PHE A 69 -20.85 -26.00 0.97
CA PHE A 69 -19.77 -26.95 0.63
C PHE A 69 -18.67 -27.07 1.70
N GLY A 70 -18.82 -26.36 2.81
CA GLY A 70 -17.81 -26.27 3.86
C GLY A 70 -17.76 -27.49 4.78
N ALA A 71 -16.73 -27.51 5.64
CA ALA A 71 -16.45 -28.57 6.60
C ALA A 71 -16.88 -28.21 8.04
N GLY A 72 -17.80 -27.26 8.19
CA GLY A 72 -18.30 -26.76 9.47
C GLY A 72 -17.61 -25.49 9.96
N TRP A 73 -18.36 -24.63 10.66
CA TRP A 73 -17.92 -23.29 11.06
C TRP A 73 -16.74 -23.27 12.06
N GLY A 74 -16.53 -24.34 12.83
CA GLY A 74 -15.35 -24.48 13.68
C GLY A 74 -14.06 -24.65 12.87
N VAL A 75 -14.10 -25.44 11.80
CA VAL A 75 -12.98 -25.59 10.86
C VAL A 75 -12.73 -24.27 10.15
N PHE A 76 -13.80 -23.61 9.69
CA PHE A 76 -13.71 -22.28 9.11
C PHE A 76 -12.94 -21.31 10.01
N ALA A 77 -13.40 -21.14 11.25
CA ALA A 77 -12.80 -20.19 12.19
C ALA A 77 -11.33 -20.52 12.50
N LEU A 78 -11.00 -21.80 12.66
CA LEU A 78 -9.63 -22.23 12.94
C LEU A 78 -8.67 -21.95 11.78
N TRP A 79 -9.10 -22.25 10.55
CA TRP A 79 -8.25 -22.15 9.36
C TRP A 79 -8.25 -20.76 8.72
N LEU A 80 -9.19 -19.89 9.09
CA LEU A 80 -9.28 -18.54 8.56
C LEU A 80 -7.96 -17.77 8.70
N LEU A 81 -7.27 -17.91 9.84
CA LEU A 81 -6.04 -17.18 10.14
C LEU A 81 -4.76 -17.83 9.60
N VAL A 82 -4.84 -19.00 8.96
CA VAL A 82 -3.66 -19.73 8.47
C VAL A 82 -2.86 -18.95 7.42
N PRO A 83 -3.47 -18.23 6.45
CA PRO A 83 -2.72 -17.43 5.50
C PRO A 83 -1.85 -16.34 6.17
N ASP A 84 -2.24 -15.84 7.34
CA ASP A 84 -1.48 -14.81 8.08
C ASP A 84 -0.17 -15.33 8.68
N LEU A 85 0.03 -16.64 8.79
CA LEU A 85 1.33 -17.20 9.18
C LEU A 85 2.45 -16.78 8.20
N SER A 86 2.10 -16.41 6.97
CA SER A 86 3.03 -15.82 6.00
C SER A 86 3.70 -14.54 6.48
N LEU A 87 3.12 -13.84 7.47
CA LEU A 87 3.72 -12.66 8.12
C LEU A 87 5.03 -12.99 8.83
N LEU A 88 5.21 -14.24 9.29
CA LEU A 88 6.48 -14.69 9.89
C LEU A 88 7.65 -14.59 8.89
N GLY A 89 7.36 -14.54 7.58
CA GLY A 89 8.34 -14.27 6.54
C GLY A 89 9.09 -12.93 6.72
N TYR A 90 8.49 -11.96 7.40
CA TYR A 90 9.15 -10.69 7.72
C TYR A 90 10.31 -10.83 8.71
N LEU A 91 10.41 -11.95 9.45
CA LEU A 91 11.58 -12.28 10.27
C LEU A 91 12.86 -12.46 9.42
N ALA A 92 12.71 -12.85 8.15
CA ALA A 92 13.80 -12.96 7.18
C ALA A 92 14.02 -11.66 6.37
N GLY A 93 13.33 -10.57 6.72
CA GLY A 93 13.47 -9.25 6.13
C GLY A 93 12.30 -8.81 5.23
N PRO A 94 12.24 -7.50 4.87
CA PRO A 94 11.06 -6.92 4.23
C PRO A 94 10.70 -7.48 2.85
N ARG A 95 11.71 -7.82 2.04
CA ARG A 95 11.52 -8.38 0.70
C ARG A 95 10.92 -9.78 0.76
N THR A 96 11.52 -10.65 1.58
CA THR A 96 11.05 -12.03 1.79
C THR A 96 9.65 -12.03 2.41
N GLY A 97 9.43 -11.19 3.43
CA GLY A 97 8.11 -11.03 4.05
C GLY A 97 7.04 -10.58 3.05
N ALA A 98 7.32 -9.56 2.24
CA ALA A 98 6.37 -9.10 1.22
C ALA A 98 6.08 -10.18 0.17
N ALA A 99 7.09 -10.93 -0.28
CA ALA A 99 6.92 -12.01 -1.25
C ALA A 99 6.05 -13.15 -0.69
N LEU A 100 6.35 -13.64 0.52
CA LEU A 100 5.58 -14.70 1.18
C LEU A 100 4.15 -14.27 1.49
N TYR A 101 3.97 -13.06 2.02
CA TYR A 101 2.65 -12.50 2.27
C TYR A 101 1.84 -12.40 0.97
N ASN A 102 2.43 -11.86 -0.11
CA ASN A 102 1.73 -11.71 -1.38
C ASN A 102 1.37 -13.05 -2.02
N ALA A 103 2.21 -14.07 -1.88
CA ALA A 103 1.89 -15.42 -2.32
C ALA A 103 0.68 -15.97 -1.56
N ALA A 104 0.62 -15.77 -0.24
CA ALA A 104 -0.52 -16.18 0.59
C ALA A 104 -1.78 -15.32 0.41
N HIS A 105 -1.65 -14.05 -0.01
CA HIS A 105 -2.77 -13.10 -0.14
C HIS A 105 -3.09 -12.75 -1.60
N SER A 106 -2.65 -13.59 -2.53
CA SER A 106 -3.05 -13.55 -3.94
C SER A 106 -4.22 -14.49 -4.16
N TYR A 107 -5.20 -14.09 -4.98
CA TYR A 107 -6.31 -14.97 -5.37
C TYR A 107 -5.86 -16.15 -6.23
N VAL A 108 -4.66 -16.13 -6.81
CA VAL A 108 -4.13 -17.23 -7.63
C VAL A 108 -4.12 -18.55 -6.86
N GLY A 109 -3.56 -18.56 -5.64
CA GLY A 109 -3.47 -19.75 -4.80
C GLY A 109 -4.83 -20.41 -4.52
N PRO A 110 -5.79 -19.71 -3.91
CA PRO A 110 -7.07 -20.31 -3.59
C PRO A 110 -7.93 -20.62 -4.82
N VAL A 111 -7.84 -19.84 -5.92
CA VAL A 111 -8.57 -20.17 -7.16
C VAL A 111 -8.03 -21.46 -7.79
N LEU A 112 -6.71 -21.66 -7.82
CA LEU A 112 -6.12 -22.91 -8.28
C LEU A 112 -6.52 -24.09 -7.38
N LEU A 113 -6.53 -23.89 -6.06
CA LEU A 113 -6.96 -24.92 -5.11
C LEU A 113 -8.45 -25.25 -5.28
N LEU A 114 -9.30 -24.24 -5.52
CA LEU A 114 -10.73 -24.43 -5.79
C LEU A 114 -10.92 -25.23 -7.09
N ALA A 115 -10.25 -24.84 -8.16
CA ALA A 115 -10.32 -25.54 -9.45
C ALA A 115 -9.87 -27.01 -9.31
N LEU A 116 -8.75 -27.25 -8.63
CA LEU A 116 -8.29 -28.61 -8.33
C LEU A 116 -9.32 -29.37 -7.50
N GLY A 117 -9.88 -28.74 -6.46
CA GLY A 117 -10.88 -29.36 -5.58
C GLY A 117 -12.15 -29.77 -6.31
N VAL A 118 -12.62 -28.94 -7.24
CA VAL A 118 -13.79 -29.25 -8.07
C VAL A 118 -13.46 -30.34 -9.09
N LEU A 119 -12.37 -30.19 -9.86
CA LEU A 119 -12.02 -31.11 -10.95
C LEU A 119 -11.62 -32.50 -10.44
N ALA A 120 -10.99 -32.58 -9.27
CA ALA A 120 -10.59 -33.84 -8.64
C ALA A 120 -11.59 -34.35 -7.60
N ALA A 121 -12.76 -33.71 -7.46
CA ALA A 121 -13.79 -34.05 -6.49
C ALA A 121 -13.25 -34.20 -5.05
N MET A 122 -12.45 -33.23 -4.60
CA MET A 122 -11.85 -33.18 -3.26
C MET A 122 -12.57 -32.13 -2.39
N PRO A 123 -13.55 -32.53 -1.54
CA PRO A 123 -14.34 -31.58 -0.77
C PRO A 123 -13.51 -30.74 0.20
N TRP A 124 -12.45 -31.31 0.76
CA TRP A 124 -11.54 -30.59 1.65
C TRP A 124 -10.79 -29.46 0.93
N ALA A 125 -10.44 -29.65 -0.35
CA ALA A 125 -9.76 -28.63 -1.15
C ALA A 125 -10.73 -27.50 -1.52
N VAL A 126 -11.99 -27.83 -1.83
CA VAL A 126 -13.06 -26.84 -2.00
C VAL A 126 -13.25 -26.05 -0.70
N ALA A 127 -13.47 -26.72 0.44
CA ALA A 127 -13.64 -26.04 1.73
C ALA A 127 -12.43 -25.16 2.09
N GLY A 128 -11.20 -25.66 1.93
CA GLY A 128 -9.98 -24.91 2.20
C GLY A 128 -9.82 -23.69 1.29
N SER A 129 -10.13 -23.82 0.01
CA SER A 129 -10.08 -22.70 -0.94
C SER A 129 -11.10 -21.61 -0.62
N LEU A 130 -12.30 -21.98 -0.15
CA LEU A 130 -13.34 -21.04 0.25
C LEU A 130 -12.98 -20.29 1.54
N ILE A 131 -12.38 -20.97 2.53
CA ILE A 131 -11.83 -20.31 3.73
C ILE A 131 -10.74 -19.32 3.34
N TRP A 132 -9.85 -19.72 2.42
CA TRP A 132 -8.76 -18.87 1.97
C TRP A 132 -9.24 -17.67 1.15
N LEU A 133 -10.24 -17.84 0.27
CA LEU A 133 -10.91 -16.73 -0.41
C LEU A 133 -11.57 -15.77 0.59
N ALA A 134 -12.25 -16.31 1.60
CA ALA A 134 -12.88 -15.50 2.64
C ALA A 134 -11.85 -14.68 3.42
N HIS A 135 -10.70 -15.28 3.80
CA HIS A 135 -9.60 -14.56 4.45
C HIS A 135 -9.12 -13.36 3.61
N ILE A 136 -8.80 -13.60 2.33
CA ILE A 136 -8.37 -12.51 1.43
C ILE A 136 -9.49 -11.47 1.27
N GLY A 137 -10.75 -11.90 1.17
CA GLY A 137 -11.91 -11.01 1.08
C GLY A 137 -12.08 -10.10 2.31
N VAL A 138 -11.93 -10.64 3.52
CA VAL A 138 -11.91 -9.86 4.78
C VAL A 138 -10.81 -8.81 4.72
N ASP A 139 -9.59 -9.23 4.39
CA ASP A 139 -8.44 -8.35 4.29
C ASP A 139 -8.71 -7.17 3.34
N ARG A 140 -9.17 -7.47 2.12
CA ARG A 140 -9.45 -6.45 1.11
C ARG A 140 -10.58 -5.53 1.52
N ALA A 141 -11.66 -6.04 2.12
CA ALA A 141 -12.76 -5.22 2.61
C ALA A 141 -12.32 -4.25 3.72
N LEU A 142 -11.41 -4.69 4.60
CA LEU A 142 -10.83 -3.86 5.67
C LEU A 142 -9.74 -2.89 5.17
N GLY A 143 -9.30 -3.02 3.92
CA GLY A 143 -8.28 -2.16 3.32
C GLY A 143 -6.85 -2.71 3.42
N TYR A 144 -6.68 -3.95 3.88
CA TYR A 144 -5.41 -4.66 3.79
C TYR A 144 -5.19 -5.15 2.37
N GLY A 145 -3.95 -5.02 1.90
CA GLY A 145 -3.60 -5.34 0.53
C GLY A 145 -2.25 -5.98 0.35
N LEU A 146 -1.98 -6.43 -0.89
CA LEU A 146 -0.65 -6.85 -1.34
C LEU A 146 0.39 -5.79 -1.00
N LYS A 147 1.54 -6.28 -0.55
CA LYS A 147 2.64 -5.52 0.06
C LYS A 147 3.68 -5.16 -0.99
N TYR A 148 4.16 -3.93 -0.90
CA TYR A 148 5.40 -3.53 -1.55
C TYR A 148 6.61 -3.93 -0.70
N ALA A 149 7.76 -4.15 -1.36
CA ALA A 149 9.02 -4.43 -0.67
C ALA A 149 9.54 -3.28 0.22
N ALA A 150 8.92 -2.09 0.12
CA ALA A 150 9.24 -0.91 0.91
C ALA A 150 8.89 -1.05 2.41
N GLY A 151 8.12 -2.07 2.80
CA GLY A 151 7.79 -2.39 4.19
C GLY A 151 6.35 -2.84 4.36
N PHE A 152 6.04 -3.40 5.54
CA PHE A 152 4.73 -4.03 5.82
C PHE A 152 3.53 -3.08 5.66
N ALA A 153 3.72 -1.79 5.94
CA ALA A 153 2.64 -0.82 5.87
C ALA A 153 2.29 -0.41 4.43
N ALA A 154 3.20 -0.55 3.45
CA ALA A 154 2.96 -0.08 2.09
C ALA A 154 2.20 -1.14 1.29
N THR A 155 0.96 -0.84 0.91
CA THR A 155 0.11 -1.76 0.15
C THR A 155 -0.48 -1.10 -1.10
N HIS A 156 -0.93 -1.90 -2.06
CA HIS A 156 -1.67 -1.41 -3.24
C HIS A 156 -3.03 -0.77 -2.89
N LEU A 157 -3.56 -1.01 -1.69
CA LEU A 157 -4.75 -0.35 -1.14
C LEU A 157 -4.40 0.86 -0.27
N GLY A 158 -3.14 1.29 -0.30
CA GLY A 158 -2.64 2.39 0.53
C GLY A 158 -1.72 1.94 1.66
N ARG A 159 -1.26 2.93 2.44
CA ARG A 159 -0.51 2.70 3.66
C ARG A 159 -1.46 2.28 4.77
N ILE A 160 -1.07 1.27 5.51
CA ILE A 160 -1.73 0.87 6.76
C ILE A 160 -1.37 1.90 7.85
N GLY A 161 -2.38 2.36 8.59
CA GLY A 161 -2.21 3.26 9.74
C GLY A 161 -2.74 4.67 9.47
N ARG A 162 -1.90 5.69 9.66
CA ARG A 162 -2.30 7.11 9.47
C ARG A 162 -2.95 7.29 8.10
N ALA A 163 -3.97 8.14 8.06
CA ALA A 163 -4.67 8.51 6.84
C ALA A 163 -3.65 8.78 5.73
N ASP A 164 -3.75 7.99 4.67
CA ASP A 164 -2.99 8.24 3.47
C ASP A 164 -3.33 9.63 2.93
N PRO A 165 -2.34 10.51 2.73
CA PRO A 165 -2.58 11.83 2.18
C PRO A 165 -2.80 11.82 0.65
N TRP A 166 -3.05 10.64 0.07
CA TRP A 166 -3.23 10.40 -1.36
C TRP A 166 -4.53 9.64 -1.65
#